data_AF-A0A7J7GY15-F1
#
_entry.id   AF-A0A7J7GY15-F1
#
_cell.length_a   1.000
_cell.length_b   1.000
_cell.length_c   1.000
_cell.angle_alpha   90.00
_cell.angle_beta   90.00
_cell.angle_gamma   90.00
#
_symmetry.space_group_name_H-M   'P 1'
#
loop_
_entity.id
_entity.type
_entity.pdbx_description
1 polymer ?
#
loop_
_entity_poly.entity_id
_entity_poly.type
_entity_poly.pdbx_seq_one_letter_code
_entity_poly.pdbx_strand_id
1 'polypeptide(L)'
;MKKYSREIFKTKIFKEKTTVICGPNGNKFLFSNERKIFTGFLPHSKQKLFLSSKPEPAAAPSVPPPQVVAAVAADGVYPLAKTLTLLIACRIFLGMENPNRIERLVRYFNDVTVGLHSIMVNFPSTNFYRAGKATDAIRREQMAMVRERRAAMVGGGGAMKQDILSHMIVLSDPTRKG
;
A
#
# COMPACT_ATOMS: atom_id res chain seq x y z
N MET A 1 7.89 4.30 30.64
CA MET A 1 6.56 4.27 31.29
C MET A 1 6.76 4.08 32.79
N LYS A 2 6.58 5.13 33.62
CA LYS A 2 6.76 5.05 35.09
C LYS A 2 5.46 4.80 35.85
N LYS A 3 4.29 5.09 35.24
CA LYS A 3 2.96 5.00 35.85
C LYS A 3 2.23 3.66 35.63
N TYR A 4 2.67 2.86 34.66
CA TYR A 4 2.07 1.58 34.29
C TYR A 4 3.09 0.46 34.38
N SER A 5 2.61 -0.79 34.50
CA SER A 5 3.47 -1.98 34.42
C SER A 5 4.27 -1.96 33.12
N ARG A 6 5.55 -2.35 33.21
CA ARG A 6 6.50 -2.31 32.08
C ARG A 6 6.25 -3.42 31.06
N GLU A 7 5.59 -4.50 31.47
CA GLU A 7 5.39 -5.68 30.64
C GLU A 7 4.01 -5.68 29.98
N ILE A 8 2.93 -5.50 30.75
CA ILE A 8 1.57 -5.53 30.22
C ILE A 8 0.70 -4.53 30.99
N PHE A 9 -0.06 -3.69 30.28
CA PHE A 9 -1.03 -2.79 30.90
C PHE A 9 -2.24 -2.55 30.01
N LYS A 10 -3.36 -2.18 30.64
CA LYS A 10 -4.61 -1.83 29.96
C LYS A 10 -4.68 -0.32 29.74
N THR A 11 -5.17 0.09 28.58
CA THR A 11 -5.39 1.48 28.21
C THR A 11 -6.58 1.57 27.24
N LYS A 12 -6.90 2.78 26.78
CA LYS A 12 -7.84 3.01 25.68
C LYS A 12 -7.12 3.71 24.54
N ILE A 13 -6.93 3.04 23.41
CA ILE A 13 -6.34 3.62 22.20
C ILE A 13 -7.45 3.77 21.16
N PHE A 14 -7.62 4.96 20.56
CA PHE A 14 -8.70 5.27 19.62
C PHE A 14 -10.12 4.94 20.15
N LYS A 15 -10.36 5.15 21.45
CA LYS A 15 -11.60 4.81 22.18
C LYS A 15 -11.88 3.30 22.32
N GLU A 16 -11.01 2.44 21.83
CA GLU A 16 -11.10 1.00 22.00
C GLU A 16 -10.33 0.55 23.24
N LYS A 17 -10.83 -0.47 23.95
CA LYS A 17 -10.12 -1.06 25.09
C LYS A 17 -8.94 -1.84 24.55
N THR A 18 -7.72 -1.42 24.90
CA THR A 18 -6.48 -1.99 24.36
C THR A 18 -5.58 -2.48 25.49
N THR A 19 -5.12 -3.72 25.40
CA THR A 19 -4.04 -4.23 26.23
C THR A 19 -2.75 -4.06 25.47
N VAL A 20 -1.79 -3.31 26.04
CA VAL A 20 -0.46 -3.14 25.48
C VAL A 20 0.45 -4.19 26.10
N ILE A 21 1.01 -5.06 25.26
CA ILE A 21 1.97 -6.08 25.63
C ILE A 21 3.34 -5.59 25.15
N CYS A 22 4.34 -5.61 26.04
CA CYS A 22 5.68 -5.11 25.78
C CYS A 22 6.74 -6.19 26.03
N GLY A 23 7.90 -5.99 25.41
CA GLY A 23 9.09 -6.83 25.61
C GLY A 23 9.14 -8.09 24.74
N PRO A 24 10.30 -8.78 24.70
CA PRO A 24 10.53 -9.92 23.82
C PRO A 24 9.58 -11.09 24.07
N ASN A 25 9.32 -11.42 25.34
CA ASN A 25 8.42 -12.51 25.73
C ASN A 25 6.98 -12.22 25.30
N GLY A 26 6.53 -10.97 25.48
CA GLY A 26 5.21 -10.52 25.07
C GLY A 26 5.02 -10.55 23.55
N ASN A 27 6.01 -10.07 22.79
CA ASN A 27 5.99 -10.14 21.33
C ASN A 27 6.00 -11.60 20.84
N LYS A 28 6.82 -12.47 21.43
CA LYS A 28 6.84 -13.90 21.11
C LYS A 28 5.47 -14.53 21.34
N PHE A 29 4.82 -14.24 22.47
CA PHE A 29 3.48 -14.73 22.76
C PHE A 29 2.43 -14.25 21.74
N LEU A 30 2.49 -12.98 21.33
CA LEU A 30 1.58 -12.41 20.34
C LEU A 30 1.72 -13.10 18.98
N PHE A 31 2.94 -13.21 18.47
CA PHE A 31 3.20 -13.77 17.13
C PHE A 31 3.11 -15.30 17.08
N SER A 32 3.44 -16.01 18.17
CA SER A 32 3.36 -17.48 18.21
C SER A 32 1.92 -17.99 18.25
N ASN A 33 0.97 -17.11 18.60
CA ASN A 33 -0.45 -17.42 18.65
C ASN A 33 -1.28 -16.65 17.61
N GLU A 34 -0.61 -16.14 16.57
CA GLU A 34 -1.28 -15.54 15.42
C GLU A 34 -2.22 -16.58 14.78
N ARG A 35 -3.45 -16.15 14.47
CA ARG A 35 -4.59 -16.96 13.96
C ARG A 35 -5.13 -18.02 14.91
N LYS A 36 -4.55 -18.21 16.11
CA LYS A 36 -5.10 -19.08 17.15
C LYS A 36 -5.97 -18.30 18.13
N ILE A 37 -5.38 -17.24 18.70
CA ILE A 37 -6.06 -16.36 19.69
C ILE A 37 -5.90 -14.88 19.36
N PHE A 38 -4.96 -14.53 18.48
CA PHE A 38 -4.78 -13.17 17.99
C PHE A 38 -4.99 -13.11 16.50
N THR A 39 -5.73 -12.10 16.05
CA THR A 39 -5.82 -11.73 14.65
C THR A 39 -5.19 -10.37 14.46
N GLY A 40 -4.35 -10.24 13.43
CA GLY A 40 -3.86 -8.94 13.02
C GLY A 40 -5.03 -8.05 12.65
N PHE A 41 -5.11 -6.88 13.29
CA PHE A 41 -6.16 -5.92 12.99
C PHE A 41 -5.51 -4.59 12.59
N LEU A 42 -6.10 -3.94 11.58
CA LEU A 42 -5.82 -2.55 11.27
C LEU A 42 -6.95 -1.69 11.83
N PRO A 43 -6.62 -0.56 12.49
CA PRO A 43 -7.62 0.44 12.85
C PRO A 43 -8.50 0.78 11.67
N HIS A 44 -9.80 1.00 11.89
CA HIS A 44 -10.78 1.16 10.82
C HIS A 44 -10.36 2.19 9.77
N SER A 45 -9.81 3.33 10.20
CA SER A 45 -9.28 4.35 9.30
C SER A 45 -8.16 3.80 8.39
N LYS A 46 -7.23 3.00 8.93
CA LYS A 46 -6.11 2.41 8.17
C LYS A 46 -6.56 1.29 7.23
N GLN A 47 -7.72 0.67 7.43
CA GLN A 47 -8.22 -0.34 6.51
C GLN A 47 -8.35 0.24 5.09
N LYS A 48 -8.81 1.49 4.93
CA LYS A 48 -8.88 2.13 3.61
C LYS A 48 -7.52 2.28 2.92
N LEU A 49 -6.41 2.37 3.66
CA LEU A 49 -5.06 2.47 3.10
C LEU A 49 -4.47 1.12 2.66
N PHE A 50 -4.84 0.02 3.32
CA PHE A 50 -4.17 -1.29 3.14
C PHE A 50 -5.07 -2.43 2.69
N LEU A 51 -6.36 -2.37 2.99
CA LEU A 51 -7.34 -3.41 2.66
C LEU A 51 -8.30 -2.85 1.61
N SER A 52 -8.49 -3.59 0.53
CA SER A 52 -9.53 -3.29 -0.46
C SER A 52 -10.86 -3.78 0.10
N SER A 53 -11.58 -2.93 0.85
CA SER A 53 -13.01 -3.17 1.10
C SER A 53 -13.84 -2.14 0.33
N LYS A 54 -14.44 -2.65 -0.75
CA LYS A 54 -15.45 -2.07 -1.65
C LYS A 54 -14.93 -1.34 -2.90
N PRO A 55 -15.43 -1.69 -4.10
CA PRO A 55 -15.27 -0.86 -5.29
C PRO A 55 -16.10 0.43 -5.13
N GLU A 56 -15.43 1.58 -5.21
CA GLU A 56 -16.07 2.91 -5.26
C GLU A 56 -16.37 3.26 -6.73
N PRO A 57 -17.59 3.73 -7.06
CA PRO A 57 -17.96 4.10 -8.42
C PRO A 57 -17.17 5.32 -8.91
N ALA A 58 -16.93 5.31 -10.22
CA ALA A 58 -16.06 6.25 -10.92
C ALA A 58 -16.54 7.71 -10.80
N ALA A 59 -15.71 8.55 -10.18
CA ALA A 59 -15.55 9.94 -10.57
C ALA A 59 -14.08 10.30 -10.41
N ALA A 60 -13.39 10.46 -11.54
CA ALA A 60 -11.98 10.83 -11.57
C ALA A 60 -11.83 12.33 -11.24
N PRO A 61 -11.02 12.71 -10.24
CA PRO A 61 -10.45 14.05 -10.24
C PRO A 61 -9.31 14.08 -11.27
N SER A 62 -9.46 14.92 -12.29
CA SER A 62 -8.43 15.30 -13.23
C SER A 62 -7.36 16.13 -12.50
N VAL A 63 -6.27 15.47 -12.10
CA VAL A 63 -5.06 16.19 -11.70
C VAL A 63 -4.34 16.58 -12.99
N PRO A 64 -4.19 17.88 -13.32
CA PRO A 64 -3.52 18.30 -14.53
C PRO A 64 -2.03 17.93 -14.48
N PRO A 65 -1.38 17.63 -15.61
CA PRO A 65 0.05 17.42 -15.65
C PRO A 65 0.76 18.79 -15.75
N PRO A 66 1.73 19.06 -14.87
CA PRO A 66 2.90 19.81 -15.31
C PRO A 66 4.18 19.01 -15.08
N GLN A 67 4.84 18.76 -16.22
CA GLN A 67 6.26 18.96 -16.50
C GLN A 67 7.14 19.26 -15.27
N VAL A 68 8.11 18.38 -14.97
CA VAL A 68 9.56 18.66 -15.01
C VAL A 68 10.26 17.32 -14.75
N VAL A 69 10.85 16.76 -15.81
CA VAL A 69 11.90 15.75 -15.73
C VAL A 69 13.22 16.46 -15.43
N ALA A 70 13.52 16.73 -14.16
CA ALA A 70 14.86 17.14 -13.74
C ALA A 70 14.98 17.06 -12.21
N ALA A 71 16.18 16.72 -11.76
CA ALA A 71 16.62 16.65 -10.36
C ALA A 71 16.25 15.38 -9.57
N VAL A 72 16.82 14.23 -9.97
CA VAL A 72 17.13 13.14 -9.02
C VAL A 72 18.53 13.37 -8.37
N ALA A 73 19.16 14.52 -8.60
CA ALA A 73 20.55 14.77 -8.22
C ALA A 73 20.74 15.66 -6.98
N ALA A 74 19.66 16.15 -6.33
CA ALA A 74 19.78 17.10 -5.21
C ALA A 74 19.12 16.62 -3.90
N ASP A 75 18.53 15.42 -3.87
CA ASP A 75 17.81 14.95 -2.69
C ASP A 75 18.68 14.06 -1.79
N GLY A 76 18.49 14.19 -0.47
CA GLY A 76 19.24 13.44 0.53
C GLY A 76 19.11 11.91 0.40
N VAL A 77 19.87 11.18 1.23
CA VAL A 77 19.95 9.71 1.18
C VAL A 77 18.57 9.04 1.32
N TYR A 78 17.67 9.61 2.13
CA TYR A 78 16.33 9.04 2.37
C TYR A 78 15.40 9.09 1.14
N PRO A 79 15.15 10.26 0.49
CA PRO A 79 14.33 10.31 -0.72
C PRO A 79 14.87 9.45 -1.87
N LEU A 80 16.20 9.40 -2.03
CA LEU A 80 16.84 8.57 -3.05
C LEU A 80 16.61 7.08 -2.78
N ALA A 81 16.90 6.62 -1.56
CA ALA A 81 16.68 5.23 -1.17
C ALA A 81 15.22 4.81 -1.36
N LYS A 82 14.28 5.66 -0.93
CA LYS A 82 12.84 5.41 -1.10
C LYS A 82 12.44 5.28 -2.57
N THR A 83 12.90 6.19 -3.42
CA THR A 83 12.61 6.18 -4.87
C THR A 83 13.19 4.94 -5.52
N LEU A 84 14.43 4.58 -5.19
CA LEU A 84 15.10 3.40 -5.71
C LEU A 84 14.38 2.11 -5.28
N THR A 85 14.04 1.95 -4.00
CA THR A 85 13.31 0.78 -3.50
C THR A 85 11.97 0.63 -4.22
N LEU A 86 11.23 1.73 -4.37
CA LEU A 86 9.94 1.69 -5.05
C LEU A 86 10.07 1.37 -6.55
N LEU A 87 11.05 1.98 -7.23
CA LEU A 87 11.35 1.69 -8.64
C LEU A 87 11.61 0.20 -8.85
N ILE A 88 12.49 -0.38 -8.03
CA ILE A 88 12.84 -1.79 -8.09
C ILE A 88 11.60 -2.66 -7.82
N ALA A 89 10.82 -2.33 -6.78
CA ALA A 89 9.58 -3.06 -6.49
C ALA A 89 8.58 -2.99 -7.65
N CYS A 90 8.37 -1.83 -8.27
CA CYS A 90 7.47 -1.70 -9.42
C CYS A 90 7.95 -2.49 -10.64
N ARG A 91 9.26 -2.59 -10.86
CA ARG A 91 9.82 -3.41 -11.93
C ARG A 91 9.62 -4.91 -11.67
N ILE A 92 9.97 -5.38 -10.47
CA ILE A 92 9.90 -6.82 -10.12
C ILE A 92 8.45 -7.29 -10.01
N PHE A 93 7.61 -6.56 -9.27
CA PHE A 93 6.24 -7.00 -8.99
C PHE A 93 5.29 -6.73 -10.16
N LEU A 94 5.43 -5.58 -10.83
CA LEU A 94 4.44 -5.09 -11.79
C LEU A 94 4.95 -5.05 -13.24
N GLY A 95 6.23 -5.37 -13.48
CA GLY A 95 6.82 -5.35 -14.82
C GLY A 95 6.81 -3.96 -15.47
N MET A 96 6.82 -2.90 -14.65
CA MET A 96 6.71 -1.51 -15.11
C MET A 96 8.05 -1.00 -15.66
N GLU A 97 8.06 -0.64 -16.95
CA GLU A 97 9.23 -0.05 -17.63
C GLU A 97 9.03 1.43 -17.97
N ASN A 98 7.78 1.91 -18.05
CA ASN A 98 7.48 3.28 -18.45
C ASN A 98 7.83 4.27 -17.31
N PRO A 99 8.81 5.17 -17.51
CA PRO A 99 9.29 6.06 -16.46
C PRO A 99 8.21 7.03 -15.96
N ASN A 100 7.32 7.51 -16.84
CA ASN A 100 6.26 8.44 -16.49
C ASN A 100 5.20 7.81 -15.57
N ARG A 101 4.92 6.50 -15.75
CA ARG A 101 4.00 5.77 -14.85
C ARG A 101 4.61 5.57 -13.47
N ILE A 102 5.91 5.27 -13.44
CA ILE A 102 6.65 5.03 -12.20
C ILE A 102 6.77 6.33 -11.39
N GLU A 103 7.04 7.47 -12.02
CA GLU A 103 7.11 8.76 -11.34
C GLU A 103 5.79 9.14 -10.65
N ARG A 104 4.65 8.95 -11.34
CA ARG A 104 3.32 9.16 -10.72
C ARG A 104 3.14 8.27 -9.49
N LEU A 105 3.56 7.01 -9.58
CA LEU A 105 3.48 6.06 -8.49
C LEU A 105 4.35 6.49 -7.30
N VAL A 106 5.57 6.97 -7.54
CA VAL A 106 6.46 7.55 -6.51
C VAL A 106 5.79 8.70 -5.77
N ARG A 107 5.13 9.62 -6.48
CA ARG A 107 4.40 10.73 -5.85
C ARG A 107 3.27 10.23 -4.96
N TYR A 108 2.44 9.29 -5.42
CA TYR A 108 1.37 8.72 -4.59
C TYR A 108 1.91 7.98 -3.37
N PHE A 109 3.01 7.23 -3.52
CA PHE A 109 3.64 6.53 -2.40
C PHE A 109 4.22 7.50 -1.37
N ASN A 110 4.68 8.68 -1.78
CA ASN A 110 5.09 9.73 -0.85
C ASN A 110 3.93 10.16 0.04
N ASP A 111 2.78 10.50 -0.54
CA ASP A 111 1.57 10.85 0.20
C ASP A 111 1.11 9.72 1.14
N VAL A 112 1.11 8.45 0.66
CA VAL A 112 0.75 7.30 1.50
C VAL A 112 1.70 7.15 2.70
N THR A 113 3.00 7.33 2.49
CA THR A 113 4.00 7.19 3.56
C THR A 113 3.81 8.23 4.66
N VAL A 114 3.61 9.51 4.29
CA VAL A 114 3.38 10.57 5.29
C VAL A 114 2.02 10.42 5.97
N GLY A 115 0.99 9.96 5.25
CA GLY A 115 -0.32 9.68 5.86
C GLY A 115 -0.29 8.51 6.83
N LEU A 116 0.53 7.48 6.58
CA LEU A 116 0.65 6.31 7.48
C LEU A 116 1.19 6.67 8.87
N HIS A 117 2.09 7.65 8.91
CA HIS A 117 2.70 8.17 10.14
C HIS A 117 1.89 9.32 10.77
N SER A 118 0.84 9.80 10.09
CA SER A 118 0.01 10.88 10.60
C SER A 118 -1.11 10.38 11.52
N ILE A 119 -1.71 11.31 12.26
CA ILE A 119 -2.93 11.04 13.02
C ILE A 119 -4.04 10.68 12.01
N MET A 120 -4.77 9.61 12.29
CA MET A 120 -5.81 9.04 11.42
C MET A 120 -7.10 9.87 11.37
N VAL A 121 -7.00 11.17 11.04
CA VAL A 121 -8.13 12.10 10.91
C VAL A 121 -8.38 12.37 9.43
N ASN A 122 -9.52 11.92 8.92
CA ASN A 122 -9.92 12.04 7.52
C ASN A 122 -10.66 13.35 7.24
N PHE A 123 -9.94 14.47 7.32
CA PHE A 123 -10.47 15.81 7.00
C PHE A 123 -9.75 16.38 5.77
N PRO A 124 -10.41 17.14 4.88
CA PRO A 124 -9.75 17.77 3.74
C PRO A 124 -8.50 18.54 4.18
N SER A 125 -7.44 18.48 3.37
CA SER A 125 -6.10 19.03 3.68
C SER A 125 -5.20 18.19 4.60
N THR A 126 -5.71 17.21 5.35
CA THR A 126 -4.84 16.39 6.22
C THR A 126 -3.95 15.42 5.42
N ASN A 127 -2.79 15.07 5.99
CA ASN A 127 -1.90 14.05 5.41
C ASN A 127 -2.61 12.70 5.23
N PHE A 128 -3.47 12.33 6.19
CA PHE A 128 -4.26 11.10 6.13
C PHE A 128 -5.30 11.12 4.99
N TYR A 129 -5.95 12.26 4.76
CA TYR A 129 -6.89 12.43 3.65
C TYR A 129 -6.17 12.30 2.29
N ARG A 130 -5.02 12.97 2.13
CA ARG A 130 -4.20 12.87 0.90
C ARG A 130 -3.71 11.45 0.66
N ALA A 131 -3.28 10.75 1.70
CA ALA A 131 -2.91 9.34 1.61
C ALA A 131 -4.07 8.46 1.13
N GLY A 132 -5.29 8.67 1.62
CA GLY A 132 -6.48 7.97 1.14
C GLY A 132 -6.69 8.17 -0.37
N LYS A 133 -6.62 9.41 -0.85
CA LYS A 133 -6.74 9.74 -2.28
C LYS A 133 -5.61 9.15 -3.12
N ALA A 134 -4.38 9.17 -2.59
CA ALA A 134 -3.22 8.56 -3.24
C ALA A 134 -3.36 7.04 -3.34
N THR A 135 -3.81 6.34 -2.28
CA THR A 135 -4.13 4.91 -2.33
C THR A 135 -5.17 4.60 -3.39
N ASP A 136 -6.24 5.40 -3.48
CA ASP A 136 -7.28 5.21 -4.51
C ASP A 136 -6.72 5.40 -5.94
N ALA A 137 -5.77 6.32 -6.14
CA ALA A 137 -5.07 6.50 -7.41
C ALA A 137 -4.15 5.32 -7.75
N ILE A 138 -3.41 4.81 -6.77
CA ILE A 138 -2.56 3.61 -6.92
C ILE A 138 -3.41 2.40 -7.32
N ARG A 139 -4.56 2.19 -6.67
CA ARG A 139 -5.50 1.12 -7.01
C ARG A 139 -5.97 1.21 -8.46
N ARG A 140 -6.27 2.42 -8.94
CA ARG A 140 -6.69 2.63 -10.34
C ARG A 140 -5.58 2.23 -11.33
N GLU A 141 -4.34 2.66 -11.08
CA GLU A 141 -3.19 2.30 -11.93
C GLU A 141 -2.91 0.78 -11.90
N GLN A 142 -2.98 0.14 -10.72
CA GLN A 142 -2.85 -1.31 -10.59
C GLN A 142 -3.95 -2.09 -11.33
N MET A 143 -5.21 -1.65 -11.20
CA MET A 143 -6.33 -2.28 -11.92
C MET A 143 -6.23 -2.09 -13.43
N ALA A 144 -5.73 -0.95 -13.91
CA ALA A 144 -5.47 -0.74 -15.32
C ALA A 144 -4.43 -1.75 -15.85
N MET A 145 -3.33 -1.97 -15.13
CA MET A 145 -2.33 -2.99 -15.50
C MET A 145 -2.91 -4.40 -15.52
N VAL A 146 -3.74 -4.77 -14.53
CA VAL A 146 -4.41 -6.08 -14.52
C VAL A 146 -5.30 -6.25 -15.74
N ARG A 147 -6.07 -5.22 -16.13
CA ARG A 147 -6.93 -5.27 -17.33
C ARG A 147 -6.11 -5.38 -18.62
N GLU A 148 -5.07 -4.56 -18.77
CA GLU A 148 -4.13 -4.61 -19.89
C GLU A 148 -3.53 -6.02 -20.05
N ARG A 149 -3.06 -6.62 -18.95
CA ARG A 149 -2.47 -7.97 -18.95
C ARG A 149 -3.49 -9.06 -19.26
N ARG A 150 -4.69 -9.00 -18.68
CA ARG A 150 -5.77 -9.96 -18.99
C ARG A 150 -6.17 -9.91 -20.46
N ALA A 151 -6.28 -8.71 -21.04
CA ALA A 151 -6.59 -8.56 -22.46
C ALA A 151 -5.49 -9.14 -23.37
N ALA A 152 -4.22 -8.89 -23.04
CA ALA A 152 -3.08 -9.46 -23.77
C ALA A 152 -3.02 -11.00 -23.70
N MET A 153 -3.45 -11.60 -22.58
CA MET A 153 -3.52 -13.07 -22.42
C MET A 153 -4.59 -13.70 -23.31
N VAL A 154 -5.74 -13.05 -23.52
CA VAL A 154 -6.82 -13.56 -24.39
C VAL A 154 -6.46 -13.43 -25.88
N GLY A 155 -5.67 -12.42 -26.25
CA GLY A 155 -5.32 -12.13 -27.64
C GLY A 155 -4.26 -13.03 -28.28
N GLY A 156 -3.71 -14.03 -27.57
CA GLY A 156 -2.77 -15.02 -28.11
C GLY A 156 -1.42 -14.48 -28.62
N GLY A 157 -1.13 -13.19 -28.45
CA GLY A 157 -0.12 -12.47 -29.25
C GLY A 157 1.05 -11.86 -28.50
N GLY A 158 1.50 -12.39 -27.37
CA GLY A 158 2.69 -11.85 -26.71
C GLY A 158 3.35 -12.77 -25.71
N ALA A 159 4.69 -12.75 -25.70
CA ALA A 159 5.50 -13.32 -24.63
C ALA A 159 5.00 -12.77 -23.29
N MET A 160 4.40 -13.65 -22.48
CA MET A 160 3.97 -13.32 -21.12
C MET A 160 5.17 -12.73 -20.39
N LYS A 161 5.07 -11.48 -19.93
CA LYS A 161 6.10 -10.93 -19.04
C LYS A 161 6.16 -11.86 -17.83
N GLN A 162 7.34 -12.38 -17.52
CA GLN A 162 7.58 -13.17 -16.30
C GLN A 162 7.67 -12.22 -15.09
N ASP A 163 6.63 -11.42 -14.89
CA ASP A 163 6.47 -10.58 -13.71
C ASP A 163 5.50 -11.24 -12.72
N ILE A 164 5.67 -10.92 -11.43
CA ILE A 164 4.88 -11.52 -10.36
C ILE A 164 3.38 -11.22 -10.56
N LEU A 165 3.03 -10.05 -11.09
CA LEU A 165 1.66 -9.68 -11.40
C LEU A 165 1.00 -10.64 -12.40
N SER A 166 1.69 -10.98 -13.49
CA SER A 166 1.18 -11.92 -14.49
C SER A 166 0.96 -13.31 -13.89
N HIS A 167 1.90 -13.76 -13.04
CA HIS A 167 1.72 -15.01 -12.27
C HIS A 167 0.51 -14.95 -11.32
N MET A 168 0.33 -13.85 -10.58
CA MET A 168 -0.81 -13.68 -9.67
C MET A 168 -2.15 -13.66 -10.41
N ILE A 169 -2.21 -13.05 -11.59
CA ILE A 169 -3.41 -13.02 -12.44
C ILE A 169 -3.82 -14.44 -12.84
N VAL A 170 -2.87 -15.26 -13.26
CA VAL A 170 -3.11 -16.67 -13.64
C VAL A 170 -3.54 -17.52 -12.45
N LEU A 171 -2.92 -17.33 -11.28
CA LEU A 171 -3.29 -18.07 -10.06
C LEU A 171 -4.67 -17.70 -9.51
N SER A 172 -5.09 -16.45 -9.72
CA SER A 172 -6.34 -15.92 -9.18
C SER A 172 -7.52 -16.05 -10.16
N ASP A 173 -7.33 -16.74 -11.30
CA ASP A 173 -8.41 -16.91 -12.28
C ASP A 173 -9.43 -17.97 -11.80
N PRO A 174 -10.69 -17.59 -11.52
CA PRO A 174 -11.70 -18.52 -11.02
C PRO A 174 -12.10 -19.57 -12.06
N THR A 175 -11.72 -19.40 -13.34
CA THR A 175 -12.00 -20.37 -14.40
C THR A 175 -10.99 -21.52 -14.47
N ARG A 176 -9.91 -21.46 -13.67
CA ARG A 176 -8.98 -22.58 -13.50
C ARG A 176 -9.70 -23.72 -12.76
N LYS A 177 -10.28 -24.63 -13.53
CA LYS A 177 -10.70 -25.95 -13.05
C LYS A 177 -9.48 -26.66 -12.48
N GLY A 178 -9.41 -26.71 -11.15
CA GLY A 178 -8.62 -27.71 -10.42
C GLY A 178 -9.42 -28.99 -10.29
#